data_AF-A0A9X9T9D7-F1
#
_entry.id   AF-A0A9X9T9D7-F1
#
_cell.length_a   1.000
_cell.length_b   1.000
_cell.length_c   1.000
_cell.angle_alpha   90.00
_cell.angle_beta   90.00
_cell.angle_gamma   90.00
#
_symmetry.space_group_name_H-M   'P 1'
#
loop_
_entity.id
_entity.type
_entity.pdbx_description
1 polymer ?
#
loop_
_entity_poly.entity_id
_entity_poly.type
_entity_poly.pdbx_seq_one_letter_code
_entity_poly.pdbx_strand_id
1 'polypeptide(L)'
;MLDLDNGSYWTFGVWTNRKIELQFQRIKSCSQFKDPEMRLAFLRKLTAIEGIHIPENAVGSRPSFPLSTLRNKEDLDTFIDIITWAIEVYKEQIN
;
A
#
# COMPACT_ATOMS: atom_id res chain seq x y z
N MET A 1 2.04 -0.90 9.95
CA MET A 1 3.51 -0.71 10.09
C MET A 1 4.11 -2.10 10.13
N LEU A 2 5.13 -2.36 9.32
CA LEU A 2 5.95 -3.55 9.39
C LEU A 2 7.20 -3.18 10.19
N ASP A 3 7.41 -3.84 11.32
CA ASP A 3 8.57 -3.59 12.17
C ASP A 3 9.57 -4.72 11.95
N LEU A 4 10.74 -4.37 11.43
CA LEU A 4 11.83 -5.29 11.10
C LEU A 4 13.08 -4.87 11.89
N ASP A 5 14.03 -5.79 12.05
CA ASP A 5 15.25 -5.54 12.84
C ASP A 5 16.05 -4.31 12.37
N ASN A 6 15.93 -3.95 11.09
CA ASN A 6 16.60 -2.81 10.46
C ASN A 6 15.74 -1.53 10.38
N GLY A 7 14.52 -1.54 10.92
CA GLY A 7 13.66 -0.37 11.02
C GLY A 7 12.18 -0.63 10.78
N SER A 8 11.38 0.44 10.83
CA SER A 8 9.93 0.37 10.67
C SER A 8 9.46 0.94 9.34
N TYR A 9 8.66 0.15 8.61
CA TYR A 9 8.18 0.42 7.27
C TYR A 9 6.67 0.63 7.28
N TRP A 10 6.21 1.72 6.66
CA TRP A 10 4.80 2.13 6.69
C TRP A 10 4.16 1.88 5.33
N THR A 11 3.33 0.85 5.21
CA THR A 11 2.62 0.54 3.94
C THR A 11 1.35 1.37 3.78
N PHE A 12 0.49 1.36 4.80
CA PHE A 12 -0.75 2.13 4.86
C PHE A 12 -1.10 2.50 6.30
N GLY A 13 -2.06 3.41 6.46
CA GLY A 13 -2.71 3.72 7.73
C GLY A 13 -4.23 3.74 7.60
N VAL A 14 -4.93 3.37 8.66
CA VAL A 14 -6.39 3.52 8.76
C VAL A 14 -6.68 4.68 9.71
N TRP A 15 -7.40 5.68 9.23
CA TRP A 15 -7.67 6.92 9.96
C TRP A 15 -9.09 6.95 10.51
N THR A 16 -9.30 7.71 11.59
CA THR A 16 -10.61 7.88 12.26
C THR A 16 -11.67 8.52 11.37
N ASN A 17 -11.28 9.14 10.26
CA ASN A 17 -12.17 9.69 9.24
C ASN A 17 -12.61 8.65 8.19
N ARG A 18 -12.46 7.35 8.47
CA ARG A 18 -12.87 6.22 7.61
C ARG A 18 -12.11 6.17 6.28
N LYS A 19 -10.85 6.58 6.26
CA LYS A 19 -9.98 6.48 5.10
C LYS A 19 -8.82 5.52 5.35
N ILE A 20 -8.45 4.80 4.30
CA ILE A 20 -7.17 4.10 4.20
C ILE A 20 -6.23 5.02 3.43
N GLU A 21 -5.10 5.38 4.02
CA GLU A 21 -4.04 6.17 3.39
C GLU A 21 -2.87 5.27 3.01
N LEU A 22 -2.44 5.33 1.75
CA LEU A 22 -1.22 4.68 1.29
C LEU A 22 -0.04 5.59 1.57
N GLN A 23 0.96 5.05 2.28
CA GLN A 23 2.10 5.83 2.75
C GLN A 23 3.21 5.93 1.69
N PHE A 24 2.87 6.13 0.41
CA PHE A 24 3.84 6.10 -0.70
C PHE A 24 5.03 7.06 -0.50
N GLN A 25 4.77 8.25 0.06
CA GLN A 25 5.80 9.21 0.42
C GLN A 25 6.81 8.68 1.45
N ARG A 26 6.40 7.79 2.35
CA ARG A 26 7.32 7.14 3.30
C ARG A 26 8.03 5.96 2.66
N ILE A 27 7.34 5.12 1.89
CA ILE A 27 7.96 3.90 1.36
C ILE A 27 8.99 4.19 0.26
N LYS A 28 8.96 5.36 -0.39
CA LYS A 28 9.94 5.72 -1.42
C LYS A 28 11.39 5.78 -0.92
N SER A 29 11.62 5.84 0.39
CA SER A 29 12.95 5.74 0.99
C SER A 29 13.42 4.31 1.20
N CYS A 30 12.54 3.31 1.04
CA CYS A 30 12.89 1.90 1.04
C CYS A 30 13.46 1.49 -0.32
N SER A 31 14.53 0.69 -0.36
CA SER A 31 15.23 0.28 -1.58
C SER A 31 14.30 -0.31 -2.65
N GLN A 32 13.41 -1.23 -2.27
CA GLN A 32 12.53 -1.96 -3.19
C GLN A 32 11.41 -1.07 -3.75
N PHE A 33 10.97 -0.10 -2.96
CA PHE A 33 10.00 0.89 -3.40
C PHE A 33 10.65 2.22 -3.74
N LYS A 34 11.98 2.27 -3.96
CA LYS A 34 12.68 3.48 -4.42
C LYS A 34 12.36 3.76 -5.88
N ASP A 35 12.27 2.69 -6.67
CA ASP A 35 11.77 2.74 -8.04
C ASP A 35 10.27 3.13 -8.05
N PRO A 36 9.87 4.22 -8.74
CA PRO A 36 8.47 4.54 -8.96
C PRO A 36 7.64 3.40 -9.56
N GLU A 37 8.22 2.55 -10.40
CA GLU A 37 7.49 1.44 -11.03
C GLU A 37 7.00 0.41 -10.01
N MET A 38 7.76 0.16 -8.93
CA MET A 38 7.33 -0.75 -7.86
C MET A 38 6.16 -0.17 -7.06
N ARG A 39 6.15 1.15 -6.82
CA ARG A 39 5.02 1.83 -6.18
C ARG A 39 3.80 1.84 -7.10
N LEU A 40 4.02 1.96 -8.41
CA LEU A 40 2.97 1.90 -9.41
C LEU A 40 2.37 0.50 -9.55
N ALA A 41 3.19 -0.55 -9.51
CA ALA A 41 2.72 -1.93 -9.47
C ALA A 41 1.84 -2.20 -8.24
N PHE A 42 2.24 -1.70 -7.07
CA PHE A 42 1.42 -1.77 -5.86
C PHE A 42 0.08 -1.04 -6.04
N LEU A 43 0.11 0.19 -6.56
CA LEU A 43 -1.11 0.96 -6.82
C LEU A 43 -2.05 0.23 -7.81
N ARG A 44 -1.50 -0.30 -8.91
CA ARG A 44 -2.28 -1.02 -9.94
C ARG A 44 -2.99 -2.25 -9.38
N LYS A 45 -2.33 -2.99 -8.47
CA LYS A 45 -2.97 -4.10 -7.74
C LYS A 45 -4.16 -3.61 -6.92
N LEU A 46 -4.00 -2.50 -6.19
CA LEU A 46 -5.10 -1.94 -5.38
C LEU A 46 -6.27 -1.44 -6.23
N THR A 47 -6.01 -0.83 -7.39
CA THR A 47 -7.07 -0.36 -8.30
C THR A 47 -7.89 -1.48 -8.95
N ALA A 48 -7.51 -2.75 -8.75
CA ALA A 48 -8.35 -3.88 -9.13
C ALA A 48 -9.60 -4.02 -8.23
N ILE A 49 -9.57 -3.46 -7.01
CA ILE A 49 -10.73 -3.38 -6.13
C ILE A 49 -11.62 -2.23 -6.61
N GLU A 50 -12.86 -2.55 -6.95
CA GLU A 50 -13.83 -1.56 -7.45
C GLU A 50 -14.06 -0.44 -6.42
N GLY A 51 -14.11 0.81 -6.90
CA GLY A 51 -14.25 2.00 -6.07
C GLY A 51 -12.93 2.60 -5.57
N ILE A 52 -11.79 1.91 -5.78
CA ILE A 52 -10.46 2.51 -5.57
C ILE A 52 -10.03 3.25 -6.84
N HIS A 53 -10.19 4.57 -6.83
CA HIS A 53 -9.78 5.45 -7.92
C HIS A 53 -8.67 6.39 -7.46
N ILE A 54 -7.42 5.99 -7.66
CA ILE A 54 -6.23 6.78 -7.32
C ILE A 54 -5.40 6.95 -8.60
N PRO A 55 -5.02 8.18 -8.98
CA PRO A 55 -4.25 8.42 -10.20
C PRO A 55 -2.81 7.93 -10.04
N GLU A 56 -2.22 7.44 -11.13
CA GLU A 56 -0.86 6.87 -11.13
C GLU A 56 0.21 7.86 -10.64
N ASN A 57 0.03 9.16 -10.90
CA ASN A 57 0.97 10.20 -10.44
C ASN A 57 0.96 10.41 -8.90
N ALA A 58 0.04 9.79 -8.16
CA ALA A 58 -0.02 9.88 -6.70
C ALA A 58 1.01 8.98 -5.98
N VAL A 59 1.77 8.15 -6.70
CA VAL A 59 2.79 7.26 -6.12
C VAL A 59 3.98 8.00 -5.47
N GLY A 60 4.01 9.33 -5.51
CA GLY A 60 4.97 10.16 -4.78
C GLY A 60 4.42 10.81 -3.50
N SER A 61 3.11 10.71 -3.23
CA SER A 61 2.40 11.41 -2.16
C SER A 61 1.77 10.45 -1.14
N ARG A 62 0.61 10.79 -0.56
CA ARG A 62 -0.14 9.94 0.38
C ARG A 62 -1.59 9.84 -0.06
N PRO A 63 -1.89 9.18 -1.18
CA PRO A 63 -3.28 9.04 -1.62
C PRO A 63 -4.07 8.23 -0.62
N SER A 64 -5.37 8.51 -0.55
CA SER A 64 -6.28 7.82 0.35
C SER A 64 -7.56 7.42 -0.39
N PHE A 65 -8.19 6.35 0.07
CA PHE A 65 -9.49 5.91 -0.42
C PHE A 65 -10.43 5.58 0.76
N PRO A 66 -11.76 5.61 0.59
CA PRO A 66 -12.70 5.31 1.66
C PRO A 66 -12.58 3.85 2.13
N LEU A 67 -12.59 3.62 3.45
CA LEU A 67 -12.63 2.26 4.03
C LEU A 67 -13.84 1.46 3.53
N SER A 68 -14.94 2.14 3.21
CA SER A 68 -16.16 1.54 2.65
C SER A 68 -16.01 0.96 1.24
N THR A 69 -14.86 1.14 0.58
CA THR A 69 -14.54 0.44 -0.68
C THR A 69 -14.28 -1.05 -0.48
N LEU A 70 -13.94 -1.47 0.74
CA LEU A 70 -13.85 -2.89 1.11
C LEU A 70 -15.26 -3.36 1.48
N ARG A 71 -16.12 -3.61 0.48
CA ARG A 71 -17.58 -3.71 0.66
C ARG A 71 -18.02 -5.07 1.17
N ASN A 72 -17.25 -6.11 0.86
CA ASN A 72 -17.56 -7.49 1.20
C ASN A 72 -16.26 -8.24 1.58
N LYS A 73 -16.41 -9.53 1.90
CA LYS A 73 -15.27 -10.36 2.28
C LYS A 73 -14.25 -10.51 1.15
N GLU A 74 -14.67 -10.59 -0.10
CA GLU A 74 -13.79 -10.74 -1.25
C GLU A 74 -12.92 -9.50 -1.49
N ASP A 75 -13.50 -8.30 -1.41
CA ASP A 75 -12.77 -7.03 -1.49
C ASP A 75 -11.72 -6.92 -0.37
N LEU A 76 -12.09 -7.34 0.86
CA LEU A 76 -11.20 -7.33 2.02
C LEU A 76 -10.07 -8.35 1.86
N ASP A 77 -10.38 -9.58 1.46
CA ASP A 77 -9.38 -10.63 1.25
C ASP A 77 -8.39 -10.21 0.16
N THR A 78 -8.89 -9.65 -0.96
CA THR A 78 -8.06 -9.08 -2.04
C THR A 78 -7.15 -7.98 -1.52
N PHE A 79 -7.67 -7.06 -0.70
CA PHE A 79 -6.84 -6.02 -0.08
C PHE A 79 -5.73 -6.62 0.81
N ILE A 80 -6.06 -7.60 1.64
CA ILE A 80 -5.09 -8.29 2.51
C ILE A 80 -4.01 -8.98 1.68
N ASP A 81 -4.35 -9.66 0.60
CA ASP A 81 -3.39 -10.34 -0.28
C ASP A 81 -2.42 -9.33 -0.91
N ILE A 82 -2.92 -8.18 -1.36
CA ILE A 82 -2.08 -7.13 -1.95
C ILE A 82 -1.15 -6.52 -0.89
N ILE A 83 -1.63 -6.26 0.32
CA ILE A 83 -0.79 -5.80 1.43
C ILE A 83 0.25 -6.86 1.81
N THR A 84 -0.11 -8.13 1.82
CA THR A 84 0.79 -9.25 2.11
C THR A 84 1.89 -9.33 1.06
N TRP A 85 1.55 -9.20 -0.22
CA TRP A 85 2.53 -9.09 -1.30
C TRP A 85 3.50 -7.92 -1.07
N ALA A 86 3.00 -6.73 -0.71
CA ALA A 86 3.86 -5.58 -0.42
C ALA A 86 4.77 -5.83 0.80
N ILE A 87 4.31 -6.58 1.79
CA ILE A 87 5.12 -7.03 2.94
C ILE A 87 6.25 -7.97 2.50
N GLU A 88 5.96 -8.95 1.64
CA GLU A 88 7.00 -9.87 1.14
C GLU A 88 8.08 -9.13 0.34
N VAL A 89 7.70 -8.11 -0.45
CA VAL A 89 8.66 -7.22 -1.13
C VAL A 89 9.59 -6.51 -0.14
N TYR A 90 9.13 -6.14 1.07
CA TYR A 90 10.02 -5.58 2.10
C TYR A 90 10.98 -6.63 2.67
N LYS A 91 10.52 -7.86 2.88
CA LYS A 91 11.30 -8.93 3.50
C LYS A 91 12.46 -9.42 2.64
N GLU A 92 12.36 -9.29 1.32
CA GLU A 92 13.49 -9.53 0.39
C GLU A 92 14.71 -8.63 0.67
N GLN A 93 14.63 -7.65 1.59
CA GLN A 93 15.77 -6.86 2.08
C GLN A 93 16.64 -7.59 3.13
N ILE A 94 16.11 -8.62 3.80
CA ILE A 94 16.76 -9.25 4.97
C ILE A 94 17.49 -10.56 4.59
N ASN A 95 17.33 -11.05 3.35
CA ASN A 95 18.02 -12.24 2.84
C ASN A 95 19.18 -11.90 1.91
#